data_AF-A0A7W8FU51-F1
#
_entry.id   AF-A0A7W8FU51-F1
#
_cell.length_a   1.000
_cell.length_b   1.000
_cell.length_c   1.000
_cell.angle_alpha   90.00
_cell.angle_beta   90.00
_cell.angle_gamma   90.00
#
_symmetry.space_group_name_H-M   'P 1'
#
loop_
_entity.id
_entity.type
_entity.pdbx_description
1 polymer ?
#
loop_
_entity_poly.entity_id
_entity_poly.type
_entity_poly.pdbx_seq_one_letter_code
_entity_poly.pdbx_strand_id
1 'polypeptide(L)'
;MGFLSYFLWFNAAMLLLFILEGLNRKWFAIDEGVLQSVPAEKIARGSKWAMSVGLLMLFPVMLLQGAGAFFIGLMGIFTAVAGVKVYFEWKLLKGSKKYQMTLVTYGLAMLFLFGVMGFN
;
A
#
# COMPACT_ATOMS: atom_id res chain seq x y z
N MET A 1 -4.75 5.25 -23.33
CA MET A 1 -3.45 4.66 -22.94
C MET A 1 -3.53 3.14 -23.04
N GLY A 2 -2.49 2.45 -23.49
CA GLY A 2 -2.48 0.98 -23.63
C GLY A 2 -2.17 0.26 -22.32
N PHE A 3 -2.39 -1.07 -22.27
CA PHE A 3 -2.06 -1.88 -21.08
C PHE A 3 -0.60 -1.69 -20.63
N LEU A 4 0.34 -1.69 -21.58
CA LEU A 4 1.77 -1.51 -21.29
C LEU A 4 2.07 -0.16 -20.61
N SER A 5 1.43 0.93 -21.03
CA SER A 5 1.66 2.24 -20.41
C SER A 5 1.12 2.31 -18.98
N TYR A 6 -0.06 1.72 -18.73
CA TYR A 6 -0.59 1.63 -17.36
C TYR A 6 0.28 0.71 -16.48
N PHE A 7 0.76 -0.40 -17.04
CA PHE A 7 1.66 -1.31 -16.33
C PHE A 7 2.99 -0.64 -15.95
N LEU A 8 3.63 0.08 -16.89
CA LEU A 8 4.86 0.82 -16.62
C LEU A 8 4.64 1.92 -15.58
N TRP A 9 3.55 2.68 -15.72
CA TRP A 9 3.20 3.74 -14.79
C TRP A 9 2.93 3.20 -13.38
N PHE A 10 2.20 2.08 -13.27
CA PHE A 10 1.94 1.40 -12.00
C PHE A 10 3.24 0.90 -11.34
N ASN A 11 4.13 0.27 -12.11
CA ASN A 11 5.42 -0.18 -11.58
C ASN A 11 6.29 1.00 -11.13
N ALA A 12 6.31 2.10 -11.88
CA ALA A 12 7.02 3.32 -11.49
C ALA A 12 6.47 3.90 -10.17
N ALA A 13 5.14 3.92 -10.01
CA ALA A 13 4.48 4.33 -8.77
C ALA A 13 4.87 3.44 -7.58
N MET A 14 4.84 2.13 -7.76
CA MET A 14 5.23 1.15 -6.74
C MET A 14 6.72 1.28 -6.37
N LEU A 15 7.59 1.50 -7.36
CA LEU A 15 9.02 1.73 -7.14
C LEU A 15 9.25 3.01 -6.32
N LEU A 16 8.54 4.10 -6.65
CA LEU A 16 8.64 5.36 -5.91
C LEU A 16 8.20 5.17 -4.45
N LEU A 17 7.06 4.51 -4.22
CA LEU A 17 6.59 4.18 -2.87
C LEU A 17 7.60 3.31 -2.11
N PHE A 18 8.25 2.35 -2.77
CA PHE A 18 9.27 1.51 -2.17
C PHE A 18 10.52 2.31 -1.77
N ILE A 19 10.99 3.22 -2.63
CA ILE A 19 12.12 4.11 -2.33
C ILE A 19 11.76 5.03 -1.15
N LEU A 20 10.57 5.63 -1.17
CA LEU A 20 10.07 6.47 -0.07
C LEU A 20 9.93 5.68 1.23
N GLU A 21 9.49 4.42 1.18
CA GLU A 21 9.45 3.55 2.35
C GLU A 21 10.86 3.32 2.90
N GLY A 22 11.85 3.03 2.04
CA GLY A 22 13.25 2.87 2.45
C GLY A 22 13.84 4.14 3.09
N LEU A 23 13.58 5.30 2.49
CA LEU A 23 13.99 6.60 3.03
C LEU A 23 13.32 6.89 4.37
N ASN A 24 12.02 6.63 4.47
CA ASN A 24 11.27 6.78 5.71
C ASN A 24 11.82 5.86 6.81
N ARG A 25 12.15 4.59 6.52
CA ARG A 25 12.79 3.69 7.50
C ARG A 25 14.09 4.27 8.03
N LYS A 26 14.91 4.83 7.14
CA LYS A 26 16.20 5.46 7.50
C LYS A 26 16.00 6.72 8.33
N TRP A 27 15.03 7.57 7.99
CA TRP A 27 14.72 8.81 8.71
C TRP A 27 14.10 8.55 10.09
N PHE A 28 13.24 7.54 10.21
CA PHE A 28 12.59 7.21 11.46
C PHE A 28 13.45 6.36 12.40
N ALA A 29 14.63 5.89 12.00
CA ALA A 29 15.55 5.09 12.83
C ALA A 29 14.80 4.03 13.66
N ILE A 30 14.05 3.17 12.95
CA ILE A 30 13.17 2.18 13.56
C ILE A 30 14.02 1.05 14.15
N ASP A 31 13.87 0.80 15.45
CA ASP A 31 14.46 -0.36 16.12
C ASP A 31 13.88 -1.66 15.53
N GLU A 32 14.77 -2.53 15.07
CA GLU A 32 14.40 -3.85 14.51
C GLU A 32 13.60 -4.70 15.51
N GLY A 33 13.78 -4.47 16.82
CA GLY A 33 13.00 -5.14 17.87
C GLY A 33 11.49 -4.86 17.81
N VAL A 34 11.07 -3.68 17.34
CA VAL A 34 9.64 -3.35 17.16
C VAL A 34 9.07 -4.07 15.92
N LEU A 35 9.91 -4.26 14.90
CA LEU A 35 9.58 -5.04 13.69
C LEU A 35 9.39 -6.53 13.99
N GLN A 36 10.12 -7.07 14.97
CA GLN A 36 10.05 -8.47 15.39
C GLN A 36 8.97 -8.77 16.46
N SER A 37 8.19 -7.77 16.87
CA SER A 37 7.10 -8.01 17.82
C SER A 37 6.04 -8.95 17.21
N VAL A 38 5.60 -9.95 17.99
CA VAL A 38 4.58 -10.94 17.56
C VAL A 38 3.29 -10.30 16.98
N PRO A 39 2.79 -9.15 17.47
CA PRO A 39 1.65 -8.46 16.86
C PRO A 39 1.94 -7.93 15.44
N ALA A 40 3.16 -7.42 15.20
CA ALA A 40 3.57 -6.90 13.91
C ALA A 40 3.65 -8.00 12.84
N GLU A 41 4.11 -9.20 13.20
CA GLU A 41 4.20 -10.33 12.27
C GLU A 41 2.81 -10.82 11.84
N LYS A 42 1.85 -10.88 12.77
CA LYS A 42 0.46 -11.25 12.47
C LYS A 42 -0.21 -10.25 11.52
N ILE A 43 0.01 -8.95 11.73
CA ILE A 43 -0.48 -7.88 10.83
C ILE A 43 0.16 -8.03 9.44
N ALA A 44 1.47 -8.27 9.38
CA ALA A 44 2.18 -8.47 8.12
C ALA A 44 1.66 -9.71 7.35
N ARG A 45 1.36 -10.80 8.05
CA ARG A 45 0.80 -12.01 7.43
C ARG A 45 -0.64 -11.80 6.95
N GLY A 46 -1.49 -11.18 7.78
CA GLY A 46 -2.88 -10.89 7.41
C GLY A 46 -3.00 -9.94 6.22
N SER A 47 -2.13 -8.95 6.15
CA SER A 47 -2.10 -8.02 5.01
C SER A 47 -1.62 -8.65 3.70
N LYS A 48 -0.64 -9.58 3.75
CA LYS A 48 -0.25 -10.36 2.57
C LYS A 48 -1.43 -11.18 2.03
N TRP A 49 -2.17 -11.84 2.92
CA TRP A 49 -3.38 -12.58 2.55
C TRP A 49 -4.46 -11.68 1.96
N ALA A 50 -4.73 -10.54 2.58
CA ALA A 50 -5.70 -9.56 2.06
C ALA A 50 -5.32 -9.05 0.67
N MET A 51 -4.03 -8.81 0.42
CA MET A 51 -3.53 -8.46 -0.91
C MET A 51 -3.76 -9.58 -1.94
N SER A 52 -3.40 -10.82 -1.61
CA SER A 52 -3.61 -11.95 -2.52
C SER A 52 -5.08 -12.17 -2.88
N VAL A 53 -5.97 -12.08 -1.88
CA VAL A 53 -7.43 -12.20 -2.09
C VAL A 53 -7.95 -11.04 -2.94
N GLY A 54 -7.54 -9.81 -2.63
CA GLY A 54 -7.93 -8.64 -3.40
C GLY A 54 -7.49 -8.69 -4.86
N LEU A 55 -6.28 -9.21 -5.13
CA LEU A 55 -5.76 -9.39 -6.48
C LEU A 55 -6.60 -10.39 -7.29
N LEU A 56 -7.02 -11.50 -6.66
CA LEU A 56 -7.90 -12.49 -7.28
C LEU A 56 -9.29 -11.89 -7.58
N MET A 57 -9.81 -11.04 -6.71
CA MET A 57 -11.11 -10.39 -6.90
C MET A 57 -11.11 -9.32 -8.00
N LEU A 58 -9.97 -8.70 -8.30
CA LEU A 58 -9.85 -7.71 -9.38
C LEU A 58 -9.60 -8.33 -10.76
N PHE A 59 -9.24 -9.61 -10.82
CA PHE A 59 -8.98 -10.29 -12.07
C PHE A 59 -10.16 -10.21 -13.07
N PRO A 60 -11.44 -10.38 -12.67
CA PRO A 60 -12.59 -10.18 -13.54
C PRO A 60 -12.76 -8.72 -14.01
N VAL A 61 -12.34 -7.74 -13.21
CA VAL A 61 -12.43 -6.31 -13.55
C VAL A 61 -11.51 -5.98 -14.74
N MET A 62 -10.34 -6.61 -14.80
CA MET A 62 -9.42 -6.50 -15.96
C MET A 62 -10.08 -6.95 -17.26
N LEU A 63 -10.85 -8.03 -17.20
CA LEU A 63 -11.50 -8.63 -18.37
C LEU A 63 -12.72 -7.82 -18.83
N LEU A 64 -13.45 -7.18 -17.91
CA LEU A 64 -14.73 -6.54 -18.19
C LEU A 64 -14.65 -5.02 -18.41
N GLN A 65 -13.74 -4.33 -17.72
CA GLN A 65 -13.66 -2.86 -17.72
C GLN A 65 -12.32 -2.31 -18.25
N GLY A 66 -11.42 -3.20 -18.64
CA GLY A 66 -10.13 -2.86 -19.24
C GLY A 66 -9.06 -2.46 -18.22
N ALA A 67 -7.87 -2.13 -18.74
CA ALA A 67 -6.66 -1.95 -17.95
C ALA A 67 -6.75 -0.79 -16.95
N GLY A 68 -7.35 0.34 -17.32
CA GLY A 68 -7.44 1.52 -16.45
C GLY A 68 -8.20 1.23 -15.16
N ALA A 69 -9.41 0.67 -15.27
CA ALA A 69 -10.23 0.30 -14.11
C ALA A 69 -9.55 -0.76 -13.24
N PHE A 70 -8.84 -1.71 -13.85
CA PHE A 70 -8.06 -2.70 -13.11
C PHE A 70 -6.96 -2.07 -12.26
N PHE A 71 -6.12 -1.20 -12.83
CA PHE A 71 -5.01 -0.57 -12.09
C PHE A 71 -5.50 0.40 -11.01
N ILE A 72 -6.58 1.16 -11.26
CA ILE A 72 -7.21 2.02 -10.25
C ILE A 72 -7.78 1.18 -9.10
N GLY A 73 -8.51 0.11 -9.42
CA GLY A 73 -9.02 -0.84 -8.43
C GLY A 73 -7.89 -1.46 -7.61
N LEU A 74 -6.78 -1.82 -8.25
CA LEU A 74 -5.61 -2.40 -7.59
C LEU A 74 -4.97 -1.41 -6.63
N MET A 75 -4.79 -0.15 -7.03
CA MET A 75 -4.34 0.91 -6.12
C MET A 75 -5.30 1.10 -4.94
N GLY A 76 -6.62 1.05 -5.19
CA GLY A 76 -7.64 1.13 -4.15
C GLY A 76 -7.49 0.02 -3.10
N ILE A 77 -7.26 -1.22 -3.53
CA ILE A 77 -7.03 -2.35 -2.61
C ILE A 77 -5.74 -2.17 -1.81
N PHE A 78 -4.64 -1.76 -2.45
CA PHE A 78 -3.37 -1.49 -1.76
C PHE A 78 -3.56 -0.42 -0.67
N THR A 79 -4.26 0.66 -1.00
CA THR A 79 -4.59 1.73 -0.05
C THR A 79 -5.49 1.21 1.07
N ALA A 80 -6.54 0.44 0.77
CA ALA A 80 -7.42 -0.12 1.81
C ALA A 80 -6.65 -1.03 2.78
N VAL A 81 -5.81 -1.93 2.26
CA VAL A 81 -4.96 -2.81 3.09
C VAL A 81 -3.98 -1.99 3.93
N ALA A 82 -3.39 -0.93 3.37
CA ALA A 82 -2.52 -0.03 4.11
C ALA A 82 -3.28 0.72 5.22
N GLY A 83 -4.51 1.15 4.98
CA GLY A 83 -5.36 1.79 6.00
C GLY A 83 -5.70 0.84 7.15
N VAL A 84 -6.01 -0.42 6.83
CA VAL A 84 -6.21 -1.47 7.84
C VAL A 84 -4.93 -1.70 8.66
N LYS A 85 -3.75 -1.73 8.01
CA LYS A 85 -2.46 -1.80 8.73
C LYS A 85 -2.27 -0.61 9.67
N VAL A 86 -2.51 0.62 9.19
CA VAL A 86 -2.42 1.84 10.01
C VAL A 86 -3.34 1.74 11.22
N TYR A 87 -4.58 1.26 11.05
CA TYR A 87 -5.52 1.10 12.15
C TYR A 87 -5.03 0.08 13.20
N PHE A 88 -4.53 -1.09 12.76
CA PHE A 88 -4.01 -2.09 13.68
C PHE A 88 -2.70 -1.65 14.35
N GLU A 89 -1.81 -0.97 13.63
CA GLU A 89 -0.58 -0.41 14.20
C GLU A 89 -0.87 0.74 15.16
N TRP A 90 -1.90 1.56 14.90
CA TRP A 90 -2.38 2.56 15.86
C TRP A 90 -2.88 1.89 17.14
N LYS A 91 -3.66 0.81 17.02
CA LYS A 91 -4.29 0.13 18.16
C LYS A 91 -3.28 -0.68 18.99
N LEU A 92 -2.29 -1.30 18.36
CA LEU A 92 -1.34 -2.21 19.01
C LEU A 92 0.03 -1.59 19.31
N LEU A 93 0.45 -0.57 18.55
CA LEU A 93 1.79 0.03 18.60
C LEU A 93 1.71 1.57 18.65
N LYS A 94 0.73 2.08 19.41
CA LYS A 94 0.43 3.51 19.53
C LYS A 94 1.68 4.29 19.98
N GLY A 95 2.08 5.30 19.21
CA GLY A 95 3.26 6.12 19.49
C GLY A 95 4.60 5.53 19.04
N SER A 96 4.62 4.33 18.46
CA SER A 96 5.84 3.78 17.86
C SER A 96 6.23 4.55 16.60
N LYS A 97 7.55 4.65 16.34
CA LYS A 97 8.06 5.24 15.10
C LYS A 97 7.60 4.48 13.85
N LYS A 98 7.34 3.17 14.00
CA LYS A 98 6.74 2.33 12.96
C LYS A 98 5.34 2.79 12.57
N TYR A 99 4.48 3.06 13.57
CA TYR A 99 3.14 3.60 13.31
C TYR A 99 3.20 4.96 12.58
N GLN A 100 4.07 5.87 13.01
CA GLN A 100 4.25 7.17 12.36
C GLN A 100 4.68 7.00 10.89
N MET A 101 5.62 6.10 10.62
CA MET A 101 6.09 5.78 9.28
C MET A 101 4.99 5.20 8.39
N THR A 102 4.23 4.22 8.90
CA THR A 102 3.10 3.62 8.18
C THR A 102 2.01 4.64 7.89
N LEU A 103 1.74 5.56 8.81
CA LEU A 103 0.79 6.65 8.63
C LEU A 103 1.24 7.62 7.52
N VAL A 104 2.52 8.03 7.51
CA VAL A 104 3.08 8.90 6.46
C VAL A 104 3.01 8.22 5.10
N THR A 105 3.41 6.95 5.03
CA THR A 105 3.41 6.17 3.79
C THR A 105 1.98 5.97 3.28
N TYR A 106 1.02 5.73 4.17
CA TYR A 106 -0.40 5.66 3.84
C TYR A 106 -0.94 6.99 3.32
N GLY A 107 -0.58 8.11 3.95
CA GLY A 107 -0.96 9.45 3.49
C GLY A 107 -0.45 9.74 2.07
N LEU A 108 0.81 9.39 1.78
CA LEU A 108 1.39 9.54 0.44
C LEU A 108 0.68 8.64 -0.59
N ALA A 109 0.37 7.39 -0.24
CA ALA A 109 -0.39 6.49 -1.11
C ALA A 109 -1.81 7.00 -1.39
N MET A 110 -2.48 7.59 -0.38
CA MET A 110 -3.78 8.25 -0.51
C MET A 110 -3.71 9.45 -1.46
N LEU A 111 -2.74 10.36 -1.26
CA LEU A 111 -2.55 11.52 -2.14
C LEU A 111 -2.30 11.09 -3.59
N PHE A 112 -1.51 10.04 -3.78
CA PHE A 112 -1.24 9.49 -5.09
C PHE A 112 -2.52 8.92 -5.73
N LEU A 113 -3.32 8.15 -4.99
CA LEU A 113 -4.61 7.64 -5.45
C LEU A 113 -5.57 8.77 -5.86
N PHE A 114 -5.71 9.81 -5.03
CA PHE A 114 -6.56 10.96 -5.32
C PHE A 114 -6.10 11.74 -6.54
N GLY A 115 -4.78 11.93 -6.71
CA GLY A 115 -4.23 12.52 -7.92
C GLY A 115 -4.68 11.74 -9.15
N VAL A 116 -4.53 10.42 -9.14
CA VAL A 116 -4.87 9.54 -10.28
C VAL A 116 -6.36 9.53 -10.60
N MET A 117 -7.21 9.50 -9.57
CA MET A 117 -8.66 9.56 -9.75
C MET A 117 -9.13 10.94 -10.22
N GLY A 118 -8.43 12.01 -9.87
CA GLY A 118 -8.75 13.38 -10.31
C GLY A 118 -8.30 13.73 -11.74
N PHE A 119 -7.43 12.92 -12.35
CA PHE A 119 -6.96 13.10 -13.73
C PHE A 119 -7.63 12.15 -14.76
N ASN A 120 -8.52 11.26 -14.34
CA ASN A 120 -9.41 10.48 -15.23
C ASN A 120 -10.77 11.15 -15.35
#